data_AF-A0A1C4BJT5-F1
#
_entry.id   AF-A0A1C4BJT5-F1
#
_cell.length_a   1.000
_cell.length_b   1.000
_cell.length_c   1.000
_cell.angle_alpha   90.00
_cell.angle_beta   90.00
_cell.angle_gamma   90.00
#
_symmetry.space_group_name_H-M   'P 1'
#
loop_
_entity.id
_entity.type
_entity.pdbx_description
1 polymer ?
#
loop_
_entity_poly.entity_id
_entity_poly.type
_entity_poly.pdbx_seq_one_letter_code
_entity_poly.pdbx_strand_id
1 'polypeptide(L)'
;MALYNYVHDANTWIDPFGLTGTYMFTDGTDWYIGKGAKDRMYTSMKQRVGGKANVTQGIHVDFGDDKIGLMVEAELIRRNNAVKDPTFKNSINSPGEKLLKDAELNNKSLYDDIVKKADDFETKFNNQKGKGIKCH
;
A
#
# COMPACT_ATOMS: atom_id res chain seq x y z
N MET A 1 14.39 -31.95 14.53
CA MET A 1 13.78 -30.63 14.80
C MET A 1 14.57 -29.61 14.01
N ALA A 2 14.01 -29.09 12.91
CA ALA A 2 14.67 -28.09 12.10
C ALA A 2 14.39 -26.71 12.71
N LEU A 3 15.40 -26.09 13.33
CA LEU A 3 15.37 -24.68 13.68
C LEU A 3 15.33 -23.88 12.37
N TYR A 4 14.17 -23.31 12.04
CA TYR A 4 14.08 -22.26 11.04
C TYR A 4 14.74 -21.01 11.62
N ASN A 5 16.05 -20.86 11.37
CA ASN A 5 16.73 -19.60 11.61
C ASN A 5 16.21 -18.60 10.59
N TYR A 6 15.32 -17.72 11.03
CA TYR A 6 14.98 -16.50 10.31
C TYR A 6 16.27 -15.68 10.23
N VAL A 7 16.95 -15.73 9.08
CA VAL A 7 18.06 -14.83 8.80
C VAL A 7 17.46 -13.44 8.70
N HIS A 8 17.76 -12.60 9.69
CA HIS A 8 17.64 -11.16 9.52
C HIS A 8 18.59 -10.77 8.38
N ASP A 9 18.05 -10.60 7.19
CA ASP A 9 18.76 -9.91 6.11
C ASP A 9 18.92 -8.46 6.56
N ALA A 10 20.09 -8.16 7.11
CA ALA A 10 20.51 -6.84 7.56
C ALA A 10 21.08 -6.02 6.40
N ASN A 11 20.63 -6.24 5.16
CA ASN A 11 20.74 -5.24 4.10
C ASN A 11 19.52 -4.32 4.15
N THR A 12 19.31 -3.63 5.26
CA THR A 12 18.56 -2.38 5.29
C THR A 12 19.35 -1.34 4.52
N TRP A 13 19.34 -1.45 3.18
CA TRP A 13 19.43 -0.27 2.34
C TRP A 13 18.27 0.59 2.80
N ILE A 14 18.56 1.60 3.63
CA ILE A 14 17.65 2.71 3.89
C ILE A 14 17.28 3.20 2.51
N ASP A 15 16.07 2.88 2.05
CA ASP A 15 15.62 3.27 0.74
C ASP A 15 15.40 4.78 0.74
N PRO A 16 16.35 5.57 0.22
CA PRO A 16 16.25 7.02 0.28
C PRO A 16 15.17 7.54 -0.70
N PHE A 17 14.57 6.65 -1.49
CA PHE A 17 13.52 6.94 -2.46
C PHE A 17 12.11 6.57 -1.96
N GLY A 18 11.98 6.01 -0.75
CA GLY A 18 10.71 5.62 -0.09
C GLY A 18 9.76 4.76 -0.93
N LEU A 19 10.30 3.98 -1.87
CA LEU A 19 9.62 2.94 -2.61
C LEU A 19 8.94 1.94 -1.67
N THR A 20 9.45 1.72 -0.46
CA THR A 20 8.90 0.85 0.59
C THR A 20 7.47 1.18 1.05
N GLY A 21 6.95 2.37 0.72
CA GLY A 21 5.63 2.81 1.18
C GLY A 21 4.46 2.41 0.28
N THR A 22 3.27 2.27 0.87
CA THR A 22 1.98 2.21 0.17
C THR A 22 1.12 3.40 0.56
N TYR A 23 0.32 3.92 -0.35
CA TYR A 23 -0.60 5.02 -0.09
C TYR A 23 -1.97 4.78 -0.70
N MET A 24 -2.97 5.39 -0.08
CA MET A 24 -4.34 5.43 -0.55
C MET A 24 -4.91 6.81 -0.28
N PHE A 25 -5.67 7.37 -1.23
CA PHE A 25 -6.33 8.66 -1.04
C PHE A 25 -7.65 8.76 -1.79
N THR A 26 -8.48 9.70 -1.35
CA THR A 26 -9.73 10.08 -2.00
C THR A 26 -10.01 11.58 -1.89
N ASP A 27 -10.76 12.12 -2.84
CA ASP A 27 -11.40 13.44 -2.76
C ASP A 27 -12.86 13.37 -2.27
N GLY A 28 -13.32 12.18 -1.85
CA GLY A 28 -14.70 11.89 -1.46
C GLY A 28 -15.55 11.29 -2.59
N THR A 29 -15.07 11.34 -3.84
CA THR A 29 -15.73 10.73 -5.00
C THR A 29 -14.84 9.66 -5.63
N ASP A 30 -13.60 10.04 -5.94
CA ASP A 30 -12.62 9.22 -6.61
C ASP A 30 -11.58 8.69 -5.62
N TRP A 31 -11.17 7.44 -5.80
CA TRP A 31 -10.21 6.73 -4.97
C TRP A 31 -8.98 6.32 -5.77
N TYR A 32 -7.85 6.21 -5.10
CA TYR A 32 -6.64 5.68 -5.70
C TYR A 32 -5.75 5.00 -4.67
N ILE A 33 -5.25 3.82 -5.02
CA ILE A 33 -4.24 3.07 -4.26
C ILE A 33 -2.95 3.04 -5.09
N GLY A 34 -1.81 3.24 -4.46
CA GLY A 34 -0.53 3.12 -5.14
C GLY A 34 0.64 2.91 -4.21
N LYS A 35 1.77 2.51 -4.79
CA LYS A 35 3.04 2.34 -4.09
C LYS A 35 4.01 3.49 -4.29
N GLY A 36 4.80 3.77 -3.26
CA GLY A 36 6.02 4.57 -3.30
C GLY A 36 6.08 5.66 -2.23
N ALA A 37 7.07 6.54 -2.37
CA ALA A 37 7.32 7.61 -1.41
C ALA A 37 6.19 8.63 -1.38
N LYS A 38 6.22 9.47 -0.34
CA LYS A 38 5.32 10.62 -0.18
C LYS A 38 5.29 11.53 -1.40
N ASP A 39 6.43 11.77 -2.04
CA ASP A 39 6.50 12.62 -3.24
C ASP A 39 5.79 11.98 -4.44
N ARG A 40 5.86 10.65 -4.57
CA ARG A 40 5.11 9.90 -5.58
C ARG A 40 3.61 9.90 -5.28
N MET A 41 3.22 9.82 -4.01
CA MET A 41 1.83 10.00 -3.59
C MET A 41 1.33 11.40 -3.98
N TYR A 42 2.08 12.47 -3.70
CA TYR A 42 1.67 13.83 -4.07
C TYR A 42 1.59 14.03 -5.58
N THR A 43 2.51 13.43 -6.34
CA THR A 43 2.45 13.40 -7.80
C THR A 43 1.18 12.71 -8.28
N SER A 44 0.83 11.57 -7.67
CA SER A 44 -0.40 10.84 -8.00
C SER A 44 -1.65 11.66 -7.65
N MET A 45 -1.67 12.36 -6.51
CA MET A 45 -2.77 13.25 -6.14
C MET A 45 -2.94 14.38 -7.17
N LYS A 46 -1.85 14.99 -7.63
CA LYS A 46 -1.89 16.01 -8.69
C LYS A 46 -2.51 15.46 -9.97
N GLN A 47 -2.18 14.23 -10.35
CA GLN A 47 -2.67 13.60 -11.58
C GLN A 47 -4.12 13.11 -11.47
N ARG A 48 -4.55 12.63 -10.29
CA ARG A 48 -5.85 11.95 -10.15
C ARG A 48 -6.96 12.82 -9.58
N VAL A 49 -6.62 13.73 -8.67
CA VAL A 49 -7.60 14.60 -7.97
C VAL A 49 -7.22 16.08 -8.04
N GLY A 50 -6.28 16.47 -8.90
CA GLY A 50 -5.86 17.87 -9.06
C GLY A 50 -4.99 18.43 -7.93
N GLY A 51 -4.55 17.59 -6.99
CA GLY A 51 -3.56 17.95 -5.96
C GLY A 51 -4.01 17.69 -4.53
N LYS A 52 -3.07 17.84 -3.58
CA LYS A 52 -3.27 17.58 -2.15
C LYS A 52 -4.42 18.38 -1.53
N ALA A 53 -4.70 19.59 -2.02
CA ALA A 53 -5.76 20.44 -1.47
C ALA A 53 -7.17 19.86 -1.65
N ASN A 54 -7.36 18.99 -2.65
CA ASN A 54 -8.64 18.37 -2.96
C ASN A 54 -8.83 17.04 -2.23
N VAL A 55 -7.78 16.49 -1.61
CA VAL A 55 -7.83 15.23 -0.88
C VAL A 55 -8.62 15.42 0.41
N THR A 56 -9.72 14.70 0.55
CA THR A 56 -10.51 14.67 1.77
C THR A 56 -9.90 13.70 2.77
N GLN A 57 -9.32 12.60 2.32
CA GLN A 57 -8.67 11.61 3.17
C GLN A 57 -7.53 10.93 2.43
N GLY A 58 -6.40 10.73 3.11
CA GLY A 58 -5.23 10.12 2.51
C GLY A 58 -4.29 9.52 3.56
N ILE A 59 -3.70 8.39 3.23
CA ILE A 59 -2.68 7.74 4.06
C ILE A 59 -1.48 7.35 3.21
N HIS A 60 -0.30 7.42 3.82
CA HIS A 60 0.93 6.79 3.38
C HIS A 60 1.47 5.97 4.55
N VAL A 61 1.87 4.72 4.32
CA VAL A 61 2.48 3.86 5.33
C VAL A 61 3.76 3.31 4.75
N ASP A 62 4.88 3.57 5.42
CA ASP A 62 6.18 2.99 5.10
C ASP A 62 6.35 1.64 5.81
N PHE A 63 6.63 0.59 5.03
CA PHE A 63 6.82 -0.76 5.57
C PHE A 63 8.29 -1.12 5.78
N GLY A 64 9.23 -0.26 5.37
CA GLY A 64 10.67 -0.52 5.44
C GLY A 64 11.18 -1.63 4.49
N ASP A 65 10.29 -2.28 3.73
CA ASP A 65 10.62 -3.31 2.75
C ASP A 65 9.80 -3.12 1.47
N ASP A 66 10.50 -3.08 0.34
CA ASP A 66 9.92 -2.83 -0.98
C ASP A 66 8.91 -3.89 -1.40
N LYS A 67 9.22 -5.17 -1.15
CA LYS A 67 8.35 -6.30 -1.49
C LYS A 67 7.12 -6.32 -0.60
N ILE A 68 7.28 -6.04 0.69
CA ILE A 68 6.15 -5.92 1.62
C ILE A 68 5.21 -4.80 1.16
N GLY A 69 5.74 -3.62 0.86
CA GLY A 69 4.91 -2.52 0.32
C GLY A 69 4.21 -2.90 -0.99
N LEU A 70 4.89 -3.64 -1.88
CA LEU A 70 4.29 -4.10 -3.14
C LEU A 70 3.16 -5.11 -2.92
N MET A 71 3.32 -6.05 -1.99
CA MET A 71 2.29 -7.04 -1.68
C MET A 71 1.11 -6.42 -0.91
N VAL A 72 1.35 -5.45 -0.03
CA VAL A 72 0.27 -4.71 0.65
C VAL A 72 -0.54 -3.89 -0.36
N GLU A 73 0.11 -3.17 -1.28
CA GLU A 73 -0.60 -2.48 -2.37
C GLU A 73 -1.45 -3.46 -3.21
N ALA A 74 -0.89 -4.61 -3.59
CA ALA A 74 -1.61 -5.63 -4.34
C ALA A 74 -2.85 -6.12 -3.59
N GLU A 75 -2.70 -6.42 -2.30
CA GLU A 75 -3.80 -6.89 -1.47
C GLU A 75 -4.90 -5.85 -1.34
N LEU A 76 -4.55 -4.57 -1.15
CA LEU A 76 -5.50 -3.46 -1.08
C LEU A 76 -6.25 -3.28 -2.43
N ILE A 77 -5.54 -3.33 -3.56
CA ILE A 77 -6.16 -3.24 -4.90
C ILE A 77 -7.12 -4.41 -5.12
N ARG A 78 -6.70 -5.62 -4.73
CA ARG A 78 -7.47 -6.86 -4.91
C ARG A 78 -8.75 -6.86 -4.09
N ARG A 79 -8.68 -6.59 -2.78
CA ARG A 79 -9.85 -6.64 -1.88
C ARG A 79 -10.86 -5.52 -2.15
N ASN A 80 -10.38 -4.36 -2.61
CA ASN A 80 -11.23 -3.23 -2.99
C ASN A 80 -11.70 -3.32 -4.46
N ASN A 81 -11.30 -4.37 -5.19
CA ASN A 81 -11.59 -4.53 -6.62
C ASN A 81 -11.26 -3.28 -7.45
N ALA A 82 -10.19 -2.58 -7.05
CA ALA A 82 -9.93 -1.18 -7.44
C ALA A 82 -9.68 -0.99 -8.96
N VAL A 83 -9.33 -2.05 -9.69
CA VAL A 83 -9.17 -1.97 -11.15
C VAL A 83 -10.51 -2.01 -11.89
N LYS A 84 -11.55 -2.59 -11.28
CA LYS A 84 -12.86 -2.75 -11.91
C LYS A 84 -13.91 -1.80 -11.34
N ASP A 85 -13.73 -1.36 -10.10
CA ASP A 85 -14.62 -0.39 -9.48
C ASP A 85 -14.43 0.99 -10.13
N PRO A 86 -15.49 1.60 -10.72
CA PRO A 86 -15.39 2.88 -11.41
C PRO A 86 -15.05 4.06 -10.50
N THR A 87 -15.23 3.93 -9.18
CA THR A 87 -14.84 4.95 -8.20
C THR A 87 -13.33 4.96 -7.97
N PHE A 88 -12.63 3.86 -8.29
CA PHE A 88 -11.18 3.80 -8.23
C PHE A 88 -10.58 4.20 -9.58
N LYS A 89 -9.57 5.07 -9.53
CA LYS A 89 -8.81 5.46 -10.72
C LYS A 89 -7.75 4.41 -11.10
N ASN A 90 -7.58 3.33 -10.35
CA ASN A 90 -6.62 2.28 -10.66
C ASN A 90 -6.95 1.63 -12.02
N SER A 91 -5.98 1.57 -12.93
CA SER A 91 -6.20 1.05 -14.29
C SER A 91 -5.56 -0.31 -14.53
N ILE A 92 -4.66 -0.73 -13.64
CA ILE A 92 -3.93 -1.99 -13.70
C ILE A 92 -3.80 -2.57 -12.29
N ASN A 93 -3.67 -3.88 -12.20
CA ASN A 93 -3.32 -4.55 -10.94
C ASN A 93 -1.89 -4.17 -10.53
N SER A 94 -1.60 -4.33 -9.23
CA SER A 94 -0.24 -4.16 -8.73
C SER A 94 0.72 -5.19 -9.37
N PRO A 95 1.95 -4.80 -9.69
CA PRO A 95 3.03 -5.76 -9.99
C PRO A 95 3.26 -6.78 -8.86
N GLY A 96 2.84 -6.46 -7.62
CA GLY A 96 2.90 -7.33 -6.45
C GLY A 96 1.94 -8.50 -6.45
N GLU A 97 0.95 -8.52 -7.35
CA GLU A 97 -0.06 -9.59 -7.41
C GLU A 97 0.57 -10.98 -7.53
N LYS A 98 1.66 -11.09 -8.32
CA LYS A 98 2.39 -12.35 -8.47
C LYS A 98 3.07 -12.79 -7.16
N LEU A 99 3.67 -11.84 -6.42
CA LEU A 99 4.33 -12.12 -5.15
C LEU A 99 3.32 -12.48 -4.07
N LEU A 100 2.19 -11.78 -4.03
CA LEU A 100 1.10 -12.05 -3.09
C LEU A 100 0.52 -13.45 -3.31
N LYS A 101 0.26 -13.82 -4.57
CA LYS A 101 -0.22 -15.16 -4.93
C LYS A 101 0.80 -16.26 -4.64
N ASP A 102 2.09 -15.99 -4.87
CA ASP A 102 3.15 -16.92 -4.48
C ASP A 102 3.20 -17.12 -2.96
N ALA A 103 3.10 -16.04 -2.18
CA ALA A 103 3.00 -16.13 -0.72
C ALA A 103 1.75 -16.91 -0.28
N GLU A 104 0.59 -16.70 -0.91
CA GLU A 104 -0.64 -17.43 -0.61
C GLU A 104 -0.46 -18.95 -0.77
N LEU A 105 0.24 -19.38 -1.82
CA LEU A 105 0.44 -20.80 -2.16
C LEU A 105 1.59 -21.44 -1.38
N ASN A 106 2.69 -20.71 -1.19
CA ASN A 106 3.97 -21.27 -0.76
C ASN A 106 4.42 -20.79 0.62
N ASN A 107 3.88 -19.69 1.14
CA ASN A 107 4.27 -19.12 2.43
C ASN A 107 3.08 -18.44 3.15
N LYS A 108 2.18 -19.28 3.68
CA LYS A 108 0.94 -18.82 4.33
C LYS A 108 1.17 -17.80 5.45
N SER A 109 2.25 -17.95 6.22
CA SER A 109 2.61 -17.00 7.29
C SER A 109 2.88 -15.59 6.74
N LEU A 110 3.64 -15.49 5.64
CA LEU A 110 3.88 -14.22 4.97
C LEU A 110 2.58 -13.64 4.39
N TYR A 111 1.75 -14.47 3.74
CA TYR A 111 0.47 -14.00 3.22
C TYR A 111 -0.44 -13.43 4.32
N ASP A 112 -0.58 -14.15 5.44
CA ASP A 112 -1.41 -13.70 6.56
C ASP A 112 -0.85 -12.41 7.20
N ASP A 113 0.47 -12.26 7.26
CA ASP A 113 1.12 -11.01 7.69
C ASP A 113 0.84 -9.83 6.75
N ILE A 114 0.82 -10.07 5.42
CA ILE A 114 0.44 -9.04 4.43
C ILE A 114 -1.04 -8.66 4.56
N VAL A 115 -1.93 -9.63 4.70
CA VAL A 115 -3.37 -9.39 4.92
C VAL A 115 -3.56 -8.54 6.18
N LYS A 116 -2.89 -8.89 7.27
CA LYS A 116 -2.94 -8.10 8.51
C LYS A 116 -2.41 -6.68 8.33
N LYS A 117 -1.31 -6.50 7.60
CA LYS A 117 -0.78 -5.15 7.29
C LYS A 117 -1.76 -4.32 6.47
N ALA A 118 -2.48 -4.93 5.53
CA ALA A 118 -3.54 -4.28 4.78
C ALA A 118 -4.75 -3.92 5.68
N ASP A 119 -5.14 -4.81 6.61
CA ASP A 119 -6.20 -4.53 7.60
C ASP A 119 -5.80 -3.36 8.52
N ASP A 120 -4.57 -3.36 9.02
CA ASP A 120 -4.02 -2.28 9.85
C ASP A 120 -3.95 -0.96 9.06
N PHE A 121 -3.62 -1.03 7.76
CA PHE A 121 -3.60 0.12 6.86
C PHE A 121 -5.00 0.72 6.70
N GLU A 122 -6.01 -0.10 6.38
CA GLU A 122 -7.39 0.35 6.23
C GLU A 122 -7.96 0.85 7.57
N THR A 123 -7.62 0.20 8.68
CA THR A 123 -7.98 0.65 10.03
C THR A 123 -7.39 2.04 10.32
N LYS A 124 -6.11 2.26 10.01
CA LYS A 124 -5.48 3.59 10.15
C LYS A 124 -6.16 4.60 9.25
N PHE A 125 -6.44 4.25 8.00
CA PHE A 125 -7.12 5.12 7.05
C PHE A 125 -8.49 5.53 7.59
N ASN A 126 -9.35 4.59 7.93
CA ASN A 126 -10.72 4.82 8.40
C ASN A 126 -10.79 5.60 9.73
N ASN A 127 -9.79 5.43 10.60
CA ASN A 127 -9.73 6.14 11.88
C ASN A 127 -9.09 7.54 11.79
N GLN A 128 -8.73 8.02 10.59
CA GLN A 128 -8.27 9.39 10.42
C GLN A 128 -9.40 10.38 10.71
N LYS A 129 -9.28 11.11 11.82
CA LYS A 129 -10.19 12.24 12.13
C LYS A 129 -9.76 13.48 11.35
N GLY A 130 -10.70 14.05 10.59
CA GLY A 130 -10.54 15.32 9.86
C GLY A 130 -9.99 15.16 8.43
N LYS A 131 -10.06 16.25 7.64
CA LYS A 131 -9.57 16.24 6.26
C LYS A 131 -8.04 16.19 6.20
N GLY A 132 -7.49 15.47 5.23
CA GLY A 132 -6.09 15.58 4.83
C GLY A 132 -5.34 14.24 4.77
N ILE A 133 -4.01 14.33 4.89
CA ILE A 133 -3.10 13.22 4.63
C ILE A 133 -2.31 12.89 5.89
N LYS A 134 -2.26 11.62 6.28
CA LYS A 134 -1.37 11.12 7.34
C LYS A 134 -0.28 10.22 6.76
N CYS A 135 0.88 10.25 7.38
CA CYS A 135 1.99 9.39 7.02
C CYS A 135 2.47 8.65 8.26
N HIS A 136 2.75 7.35 8.11
CA HIS A 136 3.17 6.44 9.18
C HIS A 136 4.45 5.73 8.81
#